data_AF-A0A5E4QJT2-F1
#
_entry.id   AF-A0A5E4QJT2-F1
#
_cell.length_a   1.000
_cell.length_b   1.000
_cell.length_c   1.000
_cell.angle_alpha   90.00
_cell.angle_beta   90.00
_cell.angle_gamma   90.00
#
_symmetry.space_group_name_H-M   'P 1'
#
loop_
_entity.id
_entity.type
_entity.pdbx_description
1 polymer ?
#
loop_
_entity_poly.entity_id
_entity_poly.type
_entity_poly.pdbx_seq_one_letter_code
_entity_poly.pdbx_strand_id
1 'polypeptide(L)'
;MNENKAVSDKELLEAIKNLLKKSDLDKNTIPEPTEEVLLINELVREYLEWNGYLYTASVMVTETAMPSKSKTRGELCAEVGVKDDEKSSALPLLSNIVAAYTERIKRKLNKVRKDDQ
;
A
#
# COMPACT_ATOMS: atom_id res chain seq x y z
N MET A 1 -39.80 -16.17 -39.41
CA MET A 1 -40.16 -15.94 -37.99
C MET A 1 -38.87 -15.89 -37.21
N ASN A 2 -38.44 -14.72 -36.75
CA ASN A 2 -37.32 -14.60 -35.83
C ASN A 2 -37.79 -13.70 -34.70
N GLU A 3 -38.19 -14.33 -33.60
CA GLU A 3 -38.60 -13.63 -32.38
C GLU A 3 -37.34 -13.06 -31.72
N ASN A 4 -37.07 -11.78 -31.98
CA ASN A 4 -36.22 -10.99 -31.09
C ASN A 4 -36.97 -10.86 -29.76
N LYS A 5 -36.74 -11.83 -28.87
CA LYS A 5 -37.23 -11.82 -27.51
C LYS A 5 -36.59 -10.61 -26.81
N ALA A 6 -37.37 -9.54 -26.64
CA ALA A 6 -36.96 -8.38 -25.89
C ALA A 6 -36.59 -8.84 -24.47
N VAL A 7 -35.29 -8.80 -24.17
CA VAL A 7 -34.78 -9.08 -22.83
C VAL A 7 -35.43 -8.06 -21.90
N SER A 8 -36.10 -8.54 -20.86
CA SER A 8 -36.76 -7.64 -19.90
C SER A 8 -35.69 -6.88 -19.12
N ASP A 9 -35.93 -5.59 -18.80
CA ASP A 9 -35.02 -4.79 -17.97
C ASP A 9 -34.65 -5.49 -16.65
N LYS A 10 -35.53 -6.36 -16.13
CA LYS A 10 -35.26 -7.19 -14.96
C LYS A 10 -34.19 -8.25 -15.20
N GLU A 11 -34.20 -8.90 -16.36
CA GLU A 11 -33.19 -9.89 -16.75
C GLU A 11 -31.83 -9.21 -16.96
N LEU A 12 -31.83 -8.01 -17.52
CA LEU A 12 -30.63 -7.22 -17.74
C LEU A 12 -30.02 -6.73 -16.41
N LEU A 13 -30.86 -6.26 -15.48
CA LEU A 13 -30.45 -5.89 -14.12
C LEU A 13 -29.90 -7.08 -13.34
N GLU A 14 -30.52 -8.25 -13.48
CA GLU A 14 -30.06 -9.48 -12.81
C GLU A 14 -28.74 -9.98 -13.40
N ALA A 15 -28.56 -9.88 -14.73
CA ALA A 15 -27.29 -10.18 -15.38
C ALA A 15 -26.16 -9.25 -14.91
N ILE A 16 -26.44 -7.94 -14.78
CA ILE A 16 -25.48 -6.97 -14.24
C ILE A 16 -25.12 -7.31 -12.79
N LYS A 17 -26.10 -7.58 -11.93
CA LYS A 17 -25.85 -7.97 -10.54
C LYS A 17 -25.03 -9.26 -10.44
N ASN A 18 -25.29 -10.24 -11.30
CA ASN A 18 -24.55 -11.48 -11.33
C ASN A 18 -23.12 -11.28 -11.84
N LEU A 19 -22.89 -10.40 -12.82
CA LEU A 19 -21.54 -10.01 -13.25
C LEU A 19 -20.76 -9.32 -12.12
N LEU A 20 -21.38 -8.39 -11.40
CA LEU A 20 -20.77 -7.70 -10.25
C LEU A 20 -20.48 -8.67 -9.09
N LYS A 21 -21.39 -9.59 -8.78
CA LYS A 21 -21.14 -10.66 -7.79
C LYS A 21 -20.04 -11.62 -8.25
N LYS A 22 -19.91 -11.88 -9.55
CA LYS A 22 -18.88 -12.76 -10.09
C LYS A 22 -17.48 -12.15 -9.97
N SER A 23 -17.35 -10.82 -10.03
CA SER A 23 -16.10 -10.12 -9.68
C SER A 23 -15.77 -10.14 -8.18
N ASP A 24 -16.75 -10.43 -7.30
CA ASP A 24 -16.48 -10.63 -5.87
C ASP A 24 -15.99 -12.06 -5.54
N LEU A 25 -15.99 -13.00 -6.50
CA LEU A 25 -15.59 -14.40 -6.26
C LEU A 25 -14.08 -14.62 -6.10
N ASP A 26 -13.23 -13.61 -6.35
CA ASP A 26 -11.79 -13.68 -6.05
C ASP A 26 -11.41 -13.00 -4.73
N LYS A 27 -12.35 -12.37 -4.02
CA LYS A 27 -12.09 -11.78 -2.69
C LYS A 27 -11.91 -12.83 -1.59
N ASN A 28 -12.33 -14.07 -1.82
CA ASN A 28 -12.21 -15.16 -0.84
C ASN A 28 -10.85 -15.87 -0.85
N THR A 29 -9.91 -15.49 -1.73
CA THR A 29 -8.56 -16.07 -1.79
C THR A 29 -7.46 -15.10 -1.38
N ILE A 30 -7.75 -13.80 -1.29
CA ILE A 30 -6.81 -12.77 -0.86
C ILE A 30 -7.02 -12.55 0.64
N PRO A 31 -6.03 -12.87 1.49
CA PRO A 31 -6.12 -12.58 2.92
C PRO A 31 -6.36 -11.08 3.14
N GLU A 32 -7.21 -10.73 4.12
CA GLU A 32 -7.35 -9.34 4.52
C GLU A 32 -5.97 -8.80 4.94
N PRO A 33 -5.56 -7.62 4.44
CA PRO A 33 -4.25 -7.07 4.75
C PRO A 33 -4.17 -6.76 6.24
N THR A 34 -3.11 -7.22 6.89
CA THR A 34 -2.82 -6.86 8.29
C THR A 34 -2.44 -5.39 8.39
N GLU A 35 -2.48 -4.83 9.61
CA GLU A 35 -2.02 -3.46 9.86
C GLU A 35 -0.58 -3.22 9.39
N GLU A 36 0.29 -4.22 9.52
CA GLU A 36 1.68 -4.17 9.03
C GLU A 36 1.74 -4.09 7.50
N VAL A 37 0.93 -4.88 6.79
CA VAL A 37 0.84 -4.82 5.32
C VAL A 37 0.31 -3.47 4.86
N LEU A 38 -0.71 -2.93 5.53
CA LEU A 38 -1.24 -1.61 5.24
C LEU A 38 -0.20 -0.50 5.46
N LEU A 39 0.56 -0.58 6.55
CA LEU A 39 1.67 0.34 6.81
C LEU A 39 2.75 0.26 5.72
N ILE A 40 3.15 -0.94 5.32
CA ILE A 40 4.10 -1.14 4.21
C ILE A 40 3.57 -0.52 2.93
N ASN A 41 2.31 -0.76 2.58
CA ASN A 41 1.72 -0.21 1.36
C ASN A 41 1.64 1.33 1.40
N GLU A 42 1.32 1.94 2.55
CA GLU A 42 1.36 3.40 2.70
C GLU A 42 2.78 3.96 2.58
N LEU A 43 3.80 3.27 3.10
CA LEU A 43 5.20 3.66 2.91
C LEU A 43 5.64 3.55 1.43
N VAL A 44 5.20 2.50 0.73
CA VAL A 44 5.45 2.35 -0.71
C VAL A 44 4.72 3.44 -1.49
N ARG A 45 3.47 3.77 -1.12
CA ARG A 45 2.70 4.85 -1.74
C ARG A 45 3.42 6.19 -1.61
N GLU A 46 3.89 6.53 -0.41
CA GLU A 46 4.67 7.76 -0.15
C GLU A 46 5.93 7.79 -1.02
N TYR A 47 6.66 6.67 -1.11
CA TYR A 47 7.83 6.58 -1.96
C TYR A 47 7.52 6.80 -3.45
N LEU A 48 6.46 6.16 -3.96
CA LEU A 48 6.05 6.31 -5.36
C LEU A 48 5.63 7.75 -5.65
N GLU A 49 4.79 8.35 -4.78
CA GLU A 49 4.32 9.72 -4.91
C GLU A 49 5.47 10.73 -4.83
N TRP A 50 6.41 10.54 -3.89
CA TRP A 50 7.60 11.39 -3.74
C TRP A 50 8.49 11.36 -4.99
N ASN A 51 8.69 10.19 -5.60
CA ASN A 51 9.49 10.03 -6.82
C ASN A 51 8.73 10.43 -8.10
N GLY A 52 7.46 10.83 -8.00
CA GLY A 52 6.65 11.20 -9.16
C GLY A 52 6.09 10.03 -9.97
N TYR A 53 6.08 8.81 -9.42
CA TYR A 53 5.51 7.61 -10.05
C TYR A 53 3.98 7.54 -9.86
N LEU A 54 3.28 8.62 -10.21
CA LEU A 54 1.87 8.84 -9.84
C LEU A 54 0.92 7.80 -10.43
N TYR A 55 1.16 7.33 -11.66
CA TYR A 55 0.34 6.29 -12.28
C TYR A 55 0.50 4.95 -11.56
N THR A 56 1.74 4.57 -11.22
CA THR A 56 2.03 3.35 -10.45
C THR A 56 1.37 3.42 -9.08
N ALA A 57 1.46 4.56 -8.39
CA ALA A 57 0.79 4.78 -7.10
C ALA A 57 -0.74 4.61 -7.22
N SER A 58 -1.35 5.19 -8.26
CA SER A 58 -2.79 5.09 -8.49
C SER A 58 -3.25 3.64 -8.73
N VAL A 59 -2.51 2.88 -9.54
CA VAL A 59 -2.82 1.47 -9.81
C VAL A 59 -2.67 0.66 -8.53
N MET A 60 -1.57 0.85 -7.79
CA MET A 60 -1.31 0.15 -6.53
C MET A 60 -2.42 0.38 -5.49
N VAL A 61 -2.88 1.62 -5.29
CA VAL A 61 -3.99 1.93 -4.36
C VAL A 61 -5.25 1.15 -4.73
N THR A 62 -5.53 1.01 -6.03
CA THR A 62 -6.70 0.27 -6.54
C THR A 62 -6.54 -1.24 -6.33
N GLU A 63 -5.39 -1.79 -6.69
CA GLU A 63 -5.08 -3.23 -6.57
C GLU A 63 -5.05 -3.71 -5.13
N THR A 64 -4.58 -2.87 -4.22
CA THR A 64 -4.47 -3.18 -2.78
C THR A 64 -5.75 -2.88 -1.99
N ALA A 65 -6.78 -2.33 -2.64
CA ALA A 65 -8.00 -1.84 -2.01
C ALA A 65 -7.72 -0.88 -0.83
N MET A 66 -6.63 -0.10 -0.91
CA MET A 66 -6.26 0.86 0.13
C MET A 66 -7.21 2.06 0.17
N PRO A 67 -7.31 2.75 1.32
CA PRO A 67 -8.00 4.03 1.40
C PRO A 67 -7.46 5.03 0.37
N SER A 68 -8.38 5.73 -0.31
CA SER A 68 -8.02 6.76 -1.28
C SER A 68 -7.26 7.92 -0.62
N LYS A 69 -7.57 8.22 0.64
CA LYS A 69 -6.84 9.19 1.46
C LYS A 69 -5.54 8.56 1.98
N SER A 70 -4.40 9.10 1.55
CA SER A 70 -3.08 8.73 2.10
C SER A 70 -2.91 9.23 3.53
N LYS A 71 -2.11 8.50 4.30
CA LYS A 71 -1.55 9.00 5.55
C LYS A 71 -0.58 10.14 5.25
N THR A 72 -0.58 11.13 6.12
CA THR A 72 0.42 12.18 6.10
C THR A 72 1.77 11.60 6.51
N ARG A 73 2.84 12.23 6.03
CA ARG A 73 4.20 11.85 6.41
C ARG A 73 4.44 11.87 7.92
N GLY A 74 3.81 12.80 8.65
CA GLY A 74 3.88 12.88 10.11
C GLY A 74 3.26 11.67 10.81
N GLU A 75 2.11 11.18 10.31
CA GLU A 75 1.47 9.96 10.81
C GLU A 75 2.36 8.74 10.56
N LEU A 76 2.93 8.61 9.36
CA LEU A 76 3.84 7.51 9.02
C LEU A 76 5.11 7.52 9.88
N CYS A 77 5.72 8.70 10.10
CA CYS A 77 6.87 8.86 10.97
C CYS A 77 6.58 8.42 12.41
N ALA A 78 5.40 8.75 12.93
CA ALA A 78 4.97 8.34 14.27
C ALA A 78 4.80 6.82 14.38
N GLU A 79 4.22 6.18 13.36
CA GLU A 79 4.00 4.73 13.33
C GLU A 79 5.31 3.93 13.21
N VAL A 80 6.24 4.37 12.37
CA VAL A 80 7.54 3.69 12.16
C VAL A 80 8.61 4.09 13.18
N GLY A 81 8.36 5.10 14.01
CA GLY A 81 9.27 5.55 15.06
C GLY A 81 10.53 6.26 14.53
N VAL A 82 10.43 6.96 13.40
CA VAL A 82 11.52 7.80 12.86
C VAL A 82 11.16 9.28 12.99
N LYS A 83 12.19 10.13 13.06
CA LYS A 83 12.00 11.59 13.03
C LYS A 83 12.13 12.09 11.60
N ASP A 84 11.31 13.08 11.26
CA ASP A 84 11.46 13.84 10.03
C ASP A 84 12.15 15.17 10.34
N ASP A 85 13.45 15.25 10.05
CA ASP A 85 14.26 16.46 10.16
C ASP A 85 14.47 17.13 8.79
N GLU A 86 15.16 18.27 8.77
CA GLU A 86 15.40 19.03 7.53
C GLU A 86 16.15 18.22 6.46
N LYS A 87 16.98 17.24 6.86
CA LYS A 87 17.72 16.41 5.92
C LYS A 87 16.89 15.23 5.42
N SER A 88 16.09 14.62 6.30
CA SER A 88 15.24 13.48 5.93
C SER A 88 14.01 13.89 5.13
N SER A 89 13.47 15.08 5.36
CA SER A 89 12.30 15.60 4.62
C SER A 89 12.62 15.84 3.13
N ALA A 90 13.90 15.97 2.78
CA ALA A 90 14.38 16.04 1.41
C ALA A 90 14.52 14.68 0.69
N LEU A 91 14.05 13.58 1.29
CA LEU A 91 14.11 12.22 0.75
C LEU A 91 12.79 11.47 1.01
N PRO A 92 12.47 10.40 0.26
CA PRO A 92 11.37 9.50 0.60
C PRO A 92 11.51 8.97 2.03
N LEU A 93 10.39 8.79 2.72
CA LEU A 93 10.40 8.31 4.10
C LEU A 93 11.03 6.92 4.19
N LEU A 94 10.77 6.04 3.21
CA LEU A 94 11.43 4.74 3.11
C LEU A 94 12.97 4.85 3.12
N SER A 95 13.55 5.86 2.46
CA SER A 95 15.00 6.09 2.47
C SER A 95 15.51 6.46 3.87
N ASN A 96 14.76 7.31 4.59
CA ASN A 96 15.08 7.65 5.98
C ASN A 96 15.04 6.43 6.90
N ILE A 97 14.01 5.59 6.76
CA ILE A 97 13.87 4.34 7.50
C ILE A 97 15.08 3.43 7.23
N VAL A 98 15.38 3.13 5.96
CA VAL A 98 16.51 2.26 5.60
C VAL A 98 17.83 2.76 6.19
N ALA A 99 18.09 4.06 6.12
CA ALA A 99 19.29 4.67 6.70
C ALA A 99 19.33 4.50 8.22
N ALA A 100 18.24 4.83 8.93
CA ALA A 100 18.15 4.74 10.39
C ALA A 100 18.38 3.31 10.90
N TYR A 101 17.73 2.32 10.29
CA TYR A 101 17.87 0.91 10.70
C TYR A 101 19.23 0.33 10.32
N THR A 102 19.77 0.67 9.14
CA THR A 102 21.11 0.25 8.71
C THR A 102 22.18 0.75 9.67
N GLU A 103 22.14 2.03 10.05
CA GLU A 103 23.08 2.60 11.02
C GLU A 103 22.93 1.99 12.42
N ARG A 104 21.70 1.70 12.85
CA ARG A 104 21.44 1.01 14.12
C ARG A 104 22.04 -0.40 14.13
N ILE A 105 21.90 -1.15 13.04
CA ILE A 105 22.46 -2.50 12.89
C ILE A 105 23.99 -2.44 12.93
N LYS A 106 24.62 -1.55 12.15
CA LYS A 106 26.08 -1.37 12.16
C LYS A 106 26.62 -1.06 13.55
N ARG A 107 25.96 -0.18 14.31
CA ARG A 107 26.36 0.13 15.70
C ARG A 107 26.28 -1.08 16.63
N LYS A 108 25.22 -1.89 16.52
CA LYS A 108 25.08 -3.13 17.31
C LYS A 108 26.20 -4.12 16.98
N LEU A 109 26.47 -4.35 15.70
CA LEU A 109 27.55 -5.25 15.26
C LEU A 109 28.92 -4.78 15.75
N ASN A 110 29.19 -3.48 15.69
CA ASN A 110 30.44 -2.90 16.18
C ASN A 110 30.58 -2.98 17.70
N LYS A 111 29.47 -2.97 18.44
CA LYS A 111 29.48 -3.16 19.90
C LYS A 111 29.82 -4.60 20.27
N VAL A 112 29.15 -5.58 19.66
CA VAL A 112 29.41 -7.01 19.89
C VAL A 112 30.89 -7.34 19.67
N ARG A 113 31.47 -6.85 18.57
CA ARG A 113 32.91 -7.03 18.26
C ARG A 113 33.88 -6.45 19.29
N LYS A 114 33.46 -5.42 20.04
CA LYS A 114 34.27 -4.82 21.11
C LYS A 114 34.12 -5.55 22.43
N ASP A 115 32.98 -6.19 22.67
CA ASP A 115 32.72 -6.96 23.88
C ASP A 115 33.39 -8.37 23.80
N ASP A 116 33.70 -8.85 22.59
CA ASP A 116 34.41 -10.11 22.30
C ASP A 116 35.97 -9.99 22.28
N GLN A 117 36.53 -8.77 22.45
CA GLN A 117 37.98 -8.48 22.48
C GLN A 117 38.45 -8.12 23.89
#